data_AF-A0AA40A217-F1
#
_entry.id   AF-A0AA40A217-F1
#
_cell.length_a   1.000
_cell.length_b   1.000
_cell.length_c   1.000
_cell.angle_alpha   90.00
_cell.angle_beta   90.00
_cell.angle_gamma   90.00
#
_symmetry.space_group_name_H-M   'P 1'
#
loop_
_entity.id
_entity.type
_entity.pdbx_description
1 polymer ?
#
loop_
_entity_poly.entity_id
_entity_poly.type
_entity_poly.pdbx_seq_one_letter_code
_entity_poly.pdbx_strand_id
1 'polypeptide(L)'
;MKSMFGITGAFAGIRSAPDSQAFWVLGCAKPVVVERADPIMYPGVPSEHLHTIMGGDAFDLAMDYRKTQTSDCTTCGVTKDLSNYWVPTVYFHAENGSFISVEQVGGINVYYQERMDWTEYCAGKTLQPFPKEFRMIAGDRLRRSFSRTSLDQQAVEFICLLTNGETGLPPYSGFPDRPCPGGLQIRIRFPSCWDGKSVDSPDHRSHVRYPSGIDNGLCPKTHPVRIPALLHLRKPGDQPFVLSQGDPTGFGYHADFLNGWDIELLEKAIRDPTCGNASGGRIDFCETFQPFLQNNRVQNLCPSIPSKVNETAWVWGPASV
;
A
#
# COMPACT_ATOMS: atom_id res chain seq x y z
N MET A 1 34.25 36.58 -55.41
CA MET A 1 34.72 35.70 -54.33
C MET A 1 34.08 36.11 -53.03
N LYS A 2 33.10 35.34 -52.54
CA LYS A 2 32.92 34.97 -51.12
C LYS A 2 31.78 33.95 -51.04
N SER A 3 32.08 32.87 -50.32
CA SER A 3 31.48 31.55 -50.41
C SER A 3 30.11 31.47 -49.74
N MET A 4 29.18 30.74 -50.36
CA MET A 4 28.06 30.11 -49.65
C MET A 4 28.62 29.05 -48.70
N PHE A 5 28.22 29.09 -47.44
CA PHE A 5 28.30 27.95 -46.51
C PHE A 5 26.86 27.60 -46.13
N GLY A 6 26.36 26.49 -46.67
CA GLY A 6 25.10 25.90 -46.23
C GLY A 6 25.35 25.18 -44.91
N ILE A 7 24.73 25.63 -43.84
CA ILE A 7 24.65 24.89 -42.59
C ILE A 7 23.38 24.03 -42.68
N THR A 8 23.54 22.79 -43.11
CA THR A 8 22.55 21.74 -42.88
C THR A 8 22.54 21.44 -41.38
N GLY A 9 21.70 22.16 -40.64
CA GLY A 9 21.35 21.82 -39.27
C GLY A 9 20.51 20.54 -39.29
N ALA A 10 21.13 19.41 -38.94
CA ALA A 10 20.38 18.23 -38.57
C ALA A 10 19.62 18.55 -37.28
N PHE A 11 18.31 18.79 -37.38
CA PHE A 11 17.42 18.74 -36.23
C PHE A 11 17.40 17.30 -35.74
N ALA A 12 18.30 16.99 -34.80
CA ALA A 12 18.12 15.86 -33.91
C ALA A 12 16.83 16.15 -33.13
N GLY A 13 15.73 15.52 -33.54
CA GLY A 13 14.50 15.57 -32.79
C GLY A 13 14.80 15.15 -31.35
N ILE A 14 14.61 16.08 -30.41
CA ILE A 14 14.53 15.76 -29.00
C ILE A 14 13.35 14.79 -28.92
N ARG A 15 13.64 13.49 -28.79
CA ARG A 15 12.62 12.52 -28.38
C ARG A 15 12.31 12.90 -26.93
N SER A 16 11.21 13.62 -26.75
CA SER A 16 10.59 13.77 -25.44
C SER A 16 10.43 12.37 -24.86
N ALA A 17 11.01 12.16 -23.69
CA ALA A 17 10.69 11.06 -22.82
C ALA A 17 9.15 11.00 -22.68
N PRO A 18 8.46 9.85 -22.85
CA PRO A 18 7.04 9.78 -22.53
C PRO A 18 6.80 10.24 -21.08
N ASP A 19 5.94 11.25 -20.94
CA ASP A 19 5.73 12.09 -19.75
C ASP A 19 4.89 11.46 -18.62
N SER A 20 4.52 10.17 -18.68
CA SER A 20 3.72 9.57 -17.60
C SER A 20 4.54 8.59 -16.77
N GLN A 21 5.00 9.04 -15.61
CA GLN A 21 5.39 8.16 -14.50
C GLN A 21 4.23 8.15 -13.51
N ALA A 22 3.41 7.10 -13.49
CA ALA A 22 2.24 7.00 -12.61
C ALA A 22 2.61 7.30 -11.15
N PHE A 23 2.06 8.37 -10.57
CA PHE A 23 2.30 8.70 -9.17
C PHE A 23 1.13 9.44 -8.55
N TRP A 24 0.38 8.75 -7.69
CA TRP A 24 -0.66 9.38 -6.86
C TRP A 24 -0.70 8.77 -5.46
N VAL A 25 -1.22 9.55 -4.53
CA VAL A 25 -1.51 9.12 -3.16
C VAL A 25 -3.02 8.99 -3.00
N LEU A 26 -3.48 7.77 -2.82
CA LEU A 26 -4.87 7.47 -2.50
C LEU A 26 -5.03 7.47 -0.97
N GLY A 27 -5.60 8.55 -0.45
CA GLY A 27 -5.98 8.61 0.95
C GLY A 27 -7.28 7.82 1.19
N CYS A 28 -7.31 7.02 2.25
CA CYS A 28 -8.51 6.44 2.81
C CYS A 28 -8.76 7.04 4.20
N ALA A 29 -9.95 7.58 4.43
CA ALA A 29 -10.23 8.42 5.58
C ALA A 29 -10.42 7.66 6.90
N LYS A 30 -10.87 6.40 6.83
CA LYS A 30 -11.13 5.56 8.00
C LYS A 30 -11.15 4.06 7.66
N PRO A 31 -11.05 3.17 8.67
CA PRO A 31 -11.36 1.76 8.49
C PRO A 31 -12.83 1.53 8.12
N VAL A 32 -13.08 0.55 7.25
CA VAL A 32 -14.43 0.05 6.95
C VAL A 32 -14.87 -0.95 8.01
N VAL A 33 -13.95 -1.75 8.55
CA VAL A 33 -14.15 -2.63 9.71
C VAL A 33 -12.81 -2.93 10.39
N VAL A 34 -12.89 -3.33 11.66
CA VAL A 34 -11.78 -3.89 12.44
C VAL A 34 -12.26 -5.21 13.02
N GLU A 35 -11.80 -6.33 12.46
CA GLU A 35 -12.22 -7.67 12.86
C GLU A 35 -11.14 -8.70 12.52
N ARG A 36 -11.30 -9.93 13.02
CA ARG A 36 -10.44 -11.07 12.66
C ARG A 36 -10.85 -11.61 11.30
N ALA A 37 -10.52 -10.87 10.25
CA ALA A 37 -10.83 -11.24 8.88
C ALA A 37 -9.59 -11.12 8.00
N ASP A 38 -9.31 -12.21 7.28
CA ASP A 38 -8.24 -12.27 6.28
C ASP A 38 -8.71 -13.19 5.15
N PRO A 39 -9.37 -12.65 4.12
CA PRO A 39 -9.96 -13.47 3.07
C PRO A 39 -8.93 -14.12 2.15
N ILE A 40 -7.66 -13.74 2.29
CA ILE A 40 -6.53 -14.33 1.56
C ILE A 40 -6.04 -15.56 2.33
N MET A 41 -5.68 -15.40 3.61
CA MET A 41 -5.08 -16.48 4.40
C MET A 41 -6.10 -17.41 5.07
N TYR A 42 -7.28 -16.88 5.43
CA TYR A 42 -8.32 -17.56 6.21
C TYR A 42 -9.72 -17.37 5.57
N PRO A 43 -9.92 -17.79 4.30
CA PRO A 43 -11.18 -17.55 3.60
C PRO A 43 -12.36 -18.23 4.31
N GLY A 44 -13.35 -17.41 4.68
CA GLY A 44 -14.64 -17.85 5.23
C GLY A 44 -14.62 -18.14 6.73
N VAL A 45 -13.49 -17.95 7.42
CA VAL A 45 -13.34 -18.19 8.85
C VAL A 45 -12.61 -17.03 9.52
N PRO A 46 -12.73 -16.85 10.85
CA PRO A 46 -11.96 -15.84 11.55
C PRO A 46 -10.44 -16.06 11.40
N SER A 47 -9.70 -14.99 11.10
CA SER A 47 -8.24 -15.01 10.99
C SER A 47 -7.56 -15.17 12.36
N GLU A 48 -6.27 -15.53 12.41
CA GLU A 48 -5.55 -15.71 13.68
C GLU A 48 -5.41 -14.44 14.54
N HIS A 49 -5.48 -13.25 13.93
CA HIS A 49 -5.29 -11.96 14.63
C HIS A 49 -6.16 -10.86 14.02
N LEU A 50 -6.34 -9.76 14.75
CA LEU A 50 -7.16 -8.63 14.31
C LEU A 50 -6.50 -7.82 13.21
N HIS A 51 -7.28 -7.48 12.19
CA HIS A 51 -6.86 -6.58 11.12
C HIS A 51 -7.67 -5.30 11.15
N THR A 52 -7.03 -4.21 10.73
CA THR A 52 -7.72 -2.94 10.45
C THR A 52 -7.85 -2.83 8.93
N ILE A 53 -9.08 -2.78 8.43
CA ILE A 53 -9.40 -2.93 7.00
C ILE A 53 -9.92 -1.61 6.44
N MET A 54 -9.46 -1.24 5.23
CA MET A 54 -9.89 -0.07 4.47
C MET A 54 -10.40 -0.47 3.08
N GLY A 55 -11.12 0.45 2.42
CA GLY A 55 -11.54 0.29 1.04
C GLY A 55 -13.05 0.09 0.90
N GLY A 56 -13.43 -0.77 -0.05
CA GLY A 56 -14.84 -1.08 -0.36
C GLY A 56 -15.61 -1.68 0.81
N ASP A 57 -16.90 -1.35 0.92
CA ASP A 57 -17.80 -1.83 1.98
C ASP A 57 -18.37 -3.24 1.74
N ALA A 58 -18.10 -3.87 0.60
CA ALA A 58 -18.41 -5.29 0.40
C ALA A 58 -17.40 -6.25 1.05
N PHE A 59 -16.46 -5.76 1.87
CA PHE A 59 -15.48 -6.60 2.54
C PHE A 59 -16.14 -7.75 3.32
N ASP A 60 -15.59 -8.96 3.20
CA ASP A 60 -16.21 -10.19 3.71
C ASP A 60 -15.16 -11.23 4.07
N LEU A 61 -15.50 -12.18 4.96
CA LEU A 61 -14.57 -13.23 5.41
C LEU A 61 -14.04 -14.09 4.25
N ALA A 62 -14.82 -14.20 3.17
CA ALA A 62 -14.39 -14.77 1.90
C ALA A 62 -14.79 -13.81 0.78
N MET A 63 -13.82 -13.39 -0.04
CA MET A 63 -14.11 -12.49 -1.15
C MET A 63 -13.15 -12.68 -2.33
N ASP A 64 -13.70 -12.42 -3.51
CA ASP A 64 -13.03 -12.38 -4.81
C ASP A 64 -13.21 -10.97 -5.42
N TYR A 65 -12.67 -10.74 -6.62
CA TYR A 65 -12.85 -9.44 -7.29
C TYR A 65 -14.33 -9.11 -7.51
N ARG A 66 -15.15 -10.09 -7.87
CA ARG A 66 -16.59 -9.88 -8.09
C ARG A 66 -17.29 -9.38 -6.82
N LYS A 67 -16.91 -9.88 -5.64
CA LYS A 67 -17.43 -9.41 -4.36
C LYS A 67 -17.04 -7.96 -4.09
N THR A 68 -15.82 -7.52 -4.43
CA THR A 68 -15.46 -6.09 -4.29
C THR A 68 -16.39 -5.20 -5.12
N GLN A 69 -16.80 -5.67 -6.31
CA GLN A 69 -17.69 -4.93 -7.21
C GLN A 69 -19.13 -4.78 -6.70
N THR A 70 -19.50 -5.46 -5.59
CA THR A 70 -20.80 -5.25 -4.93
C THR A 70 -20.74 -4.17 -3.85
N SER A 71 -19.61 -3.45 -3.73
CA SER A 71 -19.49 -2.33 -2.80
C SER A 71 -20.29 -1.15 -3.33
N ASP A 72 -21.09 -0.53 -2.47
CA ASP A 72 -21.83 0.69 -2.79
C ASP A 72 -20.99 1.94 -2.46
N CYS A 73 -20.00 1.80 -1.58
CA CYS A 73 -19.05 2.86 -1.26
C CYS A 73 -17.63 2.32 -1.00
N THR A 74 -16.69 3.25 -0.86
CA THR A 74 -15.31 2.98 -0.47
C THR A 74 -14.84 4.05 0.49
N THR A 75 -14.04 3.66 1.49
CA THR A 75 -13.42 4.62 2.42
C THR A 75 -12.23 5.36 1.82
N CYS A 76 -11.93 5.17 0.53
CA CYS A 76 -10.79 5.74 -0.19
C CYS A 76 -11.15 6.84 -1.20
N GLY A 77 -10.18 7.67 -1.58
CA GLY A 77 -10.39 8.91 -2.32
C GLY A 77 -10.97 8.81 -3.74
N VAL A 78 -10.98 7.62 -4.35
CA VAL A 78 -11.52 7.40 -5.71
C VAL A 78 -12.67 6.40 -5.61
N THR A 79 -13.89 6.82 -5.99
CA THR A 79 -15.11 6.01 -5.87
C THR A 79 -15.11 4.73 -6.72
N LYS A 80 -14.18 4.64 -7.68
CA LYS A 80 -13.95 3.48 -8.54
C LYS A 80 -12.81 2.58 -8.07
N ASP A 81 -12.18 2.89 -6.94
CA ASP A 81 -11.34 1.94 -6.22
C ASP A 81 -12.16 1.24 -5.12
N LEU A 82 -12.63 0.03 -5.44
CA LEU A 82 -13.32 -0.84 -4.50
C LEU A 82 -12.37 -1.89 -3.90
N SER A 83 -11.06 -1.74 -4.07
CA SER A 83 -10.05 -2.62 -3.48
C SER A 83 -10.16 -2.62 -1.97
N ASN A 84 -9.64 -3.67 -1.33
CA ASN A 84 -9.45 -3.71 0.10
C ASN A 84 -7.97 -3.82 0.46
N TYR A 85 -7.61 -3.08 1.51
CA TYR A 85 -6.27 -3.03 2.07
C TYR A 85 -6.37 -3.29 3.56
N TRP A 86 -5.57 -4.19 4.09
CA TRP A 86 -5.60 -4.46 5.52
C TRP A 86 -4.22 -4.72 6.10
N VAL A 87 -4.10 -4.42 7.39
CA VAL A 87 -2.87 -4.55 8.18
C VAL A 87 -3.22 -5.03 9.58
N PRO A 88 -2.28 -5.67 10.31
CA PRO A 88 -2.46 -5.98 11.72
C PRO A 88 -2.84 -4.73 12.51
N THR A 89 -3.83 -4.86 13.39
CA THR A 89 -4.16 -3.79 14.34
C THR A 89 -2.99 -3.59 15.31
N VAL A 90 -2.65 -2.33 15.56
CA VAL A 90 -1.60 -1.95 16.51
C VAL A 90 -2.25 -1.62 17.85
N TYR A 91 -1.72 -2.18 18.92
CA TYR A 91 -2.12 -1.92 20.29
C TYR A 91 -1.00 -1.23 21.06
N PHE A 92 -1.38 -0.42 22.03
CA PHE A 92 -0.51 0.05 23.10
C PHE A 92 -0.61 -0.93 24.27
N HIS A 93 0.53 -1.45 24.72
CA HIS A 93 0.61 -2.31 25.89
C HIS A 93 0.87 -1.45 27.13
N ALA A 94 -0.18 -1.22 27.92
CA ALA A 94 -0.14 -0.38 29.10
C ALA A 94 0.62 -1.05 30.25
N GLU A 95 1.17 -0.25 31.17
CA GLU A 95 1.93 -0.76 32.33
C GLU A 95 1.11 -1.71 33.23
N ASN A 96 -0.22 -1.58 33.23
CA ASN A 96 -1.13 -2.46 33.96
C ASN A 96 -1.40 -3.80 33.23
N GLY A 97 -0.72 -4.07 32.12
CA GLY A 97 -0.86 -5.28 31.31
C GLY A 97 -2.04 -5.26 30.33
N SER A 98 -2.81 -4.17 30.25
CA SER A 98 -3.90 -4.05 29.30
C SER A 98 -3.41 -3.66 27.90
N PHE A 99 -4.20 -4.00 26.90
CA PHE A 99 -3.94 -3.64 25.51
C PHE A 99 -5.01 -2.68 25.04
N ILE A 100 -4.57 -1.48 24.67
CA ILE A 100 -5.45 -0.41 24.22
C ILE A 100 -5.27 -0.32 22.71
N SER A 101 -6.36 -0.55 21.96
CA SER A 101 -6.32 -0.39 20.52
C SER A 101 -5.90 1.04 20.19
N VAL A 102 -4.83 1.18 19.42
CA VAL A 102 -4.37 2.51 19.01
C VAL A 102 -5.33 3.00 17.95
N GLU A 103 -6.13 4.01 18.30
CA GLU A 103 -7.07 4.62 17.36
C GLU A 103 -6.31 5.04 16.09
N GLN A 104 -6.83 4.62 14.95
CA GLN A 104 -6.28 5.09 13.69
C GLN A 104 -6.76 6.53 13.49
N VAL A 105 -5.87 7.50 13.77
CA VAL A 105 -6.15 8.91 13.50
C VAL A 105 -6.13 9.12 11.98
N GLY A 106 -7.30 9.03 11.37
CA GLY A 106 -7.49 8.93 9.92
C GLY A 106 -7.57 7.48 9.44
N GLY A 107 -7.22 7.23 8.17
CA GLY A 107 -7.05 5.87 7.66
C GLY A 107 -5.64 5.68 7.16
N ILE A 108 -5.49 5.31 5.89
CA ILE A 108 -4.21 4.97 5.28
C ILE A 108 -3.96 5.85 4.08
N ASN A 109 -2.70 5.99 3.71
CA ASN A 109 -2.35 6.46 2.38
C ASN A 109 -1.79 5.28 1.60
N VAL A 110 -2.40 4.97 0.46
CA VAL A 110 -1.92 3.99 -0.51
C VAL A 110 -1.24 4.76 -1.64
N TYR A 111 0.07 4.62 -1.75
CA TYR A 111 0.82 5.26 -2.84
C TYR A 111 0.82 4.31 -4.01
N TYR A 112 0.44 4.78 -5.18
CA TYR A 112 0.64 4.08 -6.45
C TYR A 112 1.81 4.75 -7.12
N GLN A 113 2.93 4.02 -7.28
CA GLN A 113 4.16 4.61 -7.81
C GLN A 113 4.73 3.78 -8.96
N GLU A 114 5.07 4.47 -10.04
CA GLU A 114 5.95 3.99 -11.09
C GLU A 114 7.38 4.31 -10.69
N ARG A 115 8.09 3.28 -10.23
CA ARG A 115 9.49 3.35 -9.81
C ARG A 115 10.34 2.43 -10.68
N MET A 116 10.31 2.71 -11.98
CA MET A 116 11.04 1.93 -12.97
C MET A 116 12.52 2.31 -13.02
N ASP A 117 13.38 1.32 -13.22
CA ASP A 117 14.79 1.57 -13.54
C ASP A 117 14.92 2.28 -14.91
N TRP A 118 15.89 3.19 -15.02
CA TRP A 118 16.12 3.94 -16.27
C TRP A 118 16.36 3.04 -17.48
N THR A 119 17.02 1.89 -17.29
CA THR A 119 17.28 0.94 -18.38
C THR A 119 16.01 0.25 -18.88
N GLU A 120 15.07 -0.07 -17.99
CA GLU A 120 13.77 -0.61 -18.37
C GLU A 120 12.89 0.43 -19.04
N TYR A 121 12.95 1.68 -18.56
CA TYR A 121 12.29 2.82 -19.18
C TYR A 121 12.79 3.04 -20.62
N CYS A 122 14.10 3.08 -20.83
CA CYS A 122 14.69 3.19 -22.16
C CYS A 122 14.39 1.98 -23.07
N ALA A 123 14.12 0.81 -22.49
CA ALA A 123 13.66 -0.37 -23.21
C ALA A 123 12.16 -0.32 -23.58
N GLY A 124 11.45 0.75 -23.21
CA GLY A 124 10.03 0.94 -23.51
C GLY A 124 9.10 0.09 -22.64
N LYS A 125 9.57 -0.40 -21.48
CA LYS A 125 8.67 -1.05 -20.53
C LYS A 125 7.67 -0.04 -19.97
N THR A 126 6.46 -0.51 -19.71
CA THR A 126 5.38 0.30 -19.13
C THR A 126 4.75 -0.43 -17.95
N LEU A 127 4.16 0.34 -17.04
CA LEU A 127 3.37 -0.19 -15.93
C LEU A 127 2.13 -0.94 -16.46
N GLN A 128 1.75 -2.05 -15.86
CA GLN A 128 0.50 -2.74 -16.14
C GLN A 128 -0.47 -2.55 -14.96
N PRO A 129 -1.78 -2.39 -15.21
CA PRO A 129 -2.76 -2.34 -14.13
C PRO A 129 -2.83 -3.71 -13.43
N PHE A 130 -3.32 -3.73 -12.19
CA PHE A 130 -3.63 -5.00 -11.52
C PHE A 130 -4.78 -5.72 -12.26
N PRO A 131 -4.62 -6.99 -12.65
CA PRO A 131 -5.70 -7.75 -13.27
C PRO A 131 -6.83 -8.05 -12.27
N LYS A 132 -7.98 -8.51 -12.78
CA LYS A 132 -9.04 -9.06 -11.91
C LYS A 132 -8.47 -10.20 -11.09
N GLU A 133 -9.02 -10.39 -9.90
CA GLU A 133 -8.60 -11.41 -8.92
C GLU A 133 -7.19 -11.22 -8.33
N PHE A 134 -6.47 -10.17 -8.73
CA PHE A 134 -5.13 -9.92 -8.23
C PHE A 134 -5.12 -9.69 -6.73
N ARG A 135 -4.27 -10.43 -6.01
CA ARG A 135 -4.10 -10.28 -4.57
C ARG A 135 -2.67 -10.62 -4.17
N MET A 136 -2.16 -9.95 -3.14
CA MET A 136 -0.80 -10.21 -2.66
C MET A 136 -0.63 -9.81 -1.20
N ILE A 137 0.38 -10.39 -0.56
CA ILE A 137 0.81 -10.06 0.80
C ILE A 137 2.25 -9.52 0.77
N ALA A 138 2.49 -8.42 1.46
CA ALA A 138 3.81 -7.91 1.77
C ALA A 138 4.13 -8.13 3.25
N GLY A 139 5.39 -8.48 3.57
CA GLY A 139 5.80 -8.82 4.94
C GLY A 139 5.42 -10.24 5.36
N ASP A 140 5.67 -10.55 6.63
CA ASP A 140 5.54 -11.89 7.18
C ASP A 140 5.12 -11.83 8.66
N ARG A 141 3.91 -12.32 8.95
CA ARG A 141 3.31 -12.34 10.28
C ARG A 141 4.11 -13.12 11.33
N LEU A 142 4.90 -14.11 10.91
CA LEU A 142 5.65 -15.01 11.80
C LEU A 142 7.06 -14.49 12.12
N ARG A 143 7.49 -13.41 11.49
CA ARG A 143 8.85 -12.90 11.63
C ARG A 143 9.08 -12.25 13.00
N ARG A 144 10.23 -12.55 13.62
CA ARG A 144 10.66 -12.01 14.93
C ARG A 144 12.11 -11.50 14.94
N SER A 145 12.72 -11.36 13.76
CA SER A 145 14.09 -10.87 13.61
C SER A 145 14.26 -10.16 12.26
N PHE A 146 15.23 -9.24 12.20
CA PHE A 146 15.57 -8.50 10.99
C PHE A 146 16.87 -8.97 10.33
N SER A 147 16.88 -8.99 9.00
CA SER A 147 18.02 -9.27 8.14
C SER A 147 18.20 -8.16 7.11
N ARG A 148 19.36 -7.51 7.15
CA ARG A 148 19.75 -6.43 6.22
C ARG A 148 19.95 -6.88 4.78
N THR A 149 20.02 -8.19 4.52
CA THR A 149 20.17 -8.73 3.16
C THR A 149 18.83 -9.11 2.51
N SER A 150 17.75 -9.07 3.28
CA SER A 150 16.41 -9.46 2.82
C SER A 150 15.65 -8.23 2.34
N LEU A 151 15.31 -8.17 1.04
CA LEU A 151 14.61 -7.01 0.45
C LEU A 151 13.20 -6.83 1.03
N ASP A 152 12.50 -7.94 1.27
CA ASP A 152 11.17 -7.99 1.88
C ASP A 152 11.17 -7.51 3.33
N GLN A 153 12.26 -7.68 4.07
CA GLN A 153 12.39 -7.16 5.44
C GLN A 153 12.69 -5.67 5.43
N GLN A 154 13.54 -5.22 4.51
CA GLN A 154 13.84 -3.80 4.31
C GLN A 154 12.63 -3.02 3.75
N ALA A 155 11.66 -3.70 3.15
CA ALA A 155 10.43 -3.11 2.65
C ALA A 155 9.50 -2.61 3.77
N VAL A 156 9.74 -2.99 5.02
CA VAL A 156 9.00 -2.56 6.21
C VAL A 156 9.85 -1.59 7.04
N GLU A 157 9.31 -0.40 7.28
CA GLU A 157 10.00 0.69 7.96
C GLU A 157 9.10 1.33 9.02
N PHE A 158 9.67 1.65 10.16
CA PHE A 158 9.01 2.31 11.28
C PHE A 158 9.64 3.67 11.51
N ILE A 159 8.89 4.73 11.32
CA ILE A 159 9.37 6.11 11.37
C ILE A 159 8.81 6.76 12.62
N CYS A 160 9.70 7.05 13.57
CA CYS A 160 9.35 7.77 14.77
C CYS A 160 9.25 9.27 14.45
N LEU A 161 8.02 9.81 14.42
CA LEU A 161 7.81 11.23 14.14
C LEU A 161 8.12 12.05 15.39
N LEU A 162 8.83 13.15 15.18
CA LEU A 162 9.16 14.13 16.21
C LEU A 162 8.22 15.34 16.08
N THR A 163 8.12 16.14 17.14
CA THR A 163 7.36 17.40 17.12
C THR A 163 8.08 18.46 16.27
N ASN A 164 7.32 19.44 15.75
CA ASN A 164 7.75 20.42 14.74
C ASN A 164 9.15 21.03 15.00
N GLY A 165 10.03 20.94 14.01
CA GLY A 165 11.35 21.60 13.99
C GLY A 165 12.55 20.67 14.20
N GLU A 166 12.33 19.42 14.60
CA GLU A 166 13.41 18.44 14.79
C GLU A 166 13.76 17.71 13.49
N THR A 167 15.04 17.40 13.31
CA THR A 167 15.51 16.58 12.19
C THR A 167 14.94 15.17 12.33
N GLY A 168 14.27 14.65 11.30
CA GLY A 168 13.67 13.32 11.35
C GLY A 168 14.68 12.22 11.67
N LEU A 169 14.25 11.23 12.46
CA LEU A 169 15.09 10.06 12.76
C LEU A 169 15.17 9.13 11.54
N PRO A 170 16.29 8.40 11.35
CA PRO A 170 16.33 7.30 10.40
C PRO A 170 15.20 6.30 10.68
N PRO A 171 14.64 5.65 9.64
CA PRO A 171 13.66 4.60 9.84
C PRO A 171 14.24 3.43 10.65
N TYR A 172 13.43 2.87 11.53
CA TYR A 172 13.70 1.65 12.29
C TYR A 172 13.20 0.44 11.49
N SER A 173 13.83 -0.72 11.68
CA SER A 173 13.41 -1.99 11.04
C SER A 173 12.32 -2.73 11.83
N GLY A 174 12.03 -2.29 13.04
CA GLY A 174 10.98 -2.78 13.94
C GLY A 174 10.42 -1.60 14.74
N PHE A 175 9.57 -1.85 15.72
CA PHE A 175 9.07 -0.77 16.58
C PHE A 175 10.24 0.02 17.20
N PRO A 176 10.16 1.37 17.20
CA PRO A 176 11.18 2.18 17.84
C PRO A 176 11.29 1.84 19.32
N ASP A 177 12.52 1.76 19.82
CA ASP A 177 12.87 1.55 21.23
C ASP A 177 12.71 2.81 22.10
N ARG A 178 11.95 3.78 21.59
CA ARG A 178 11.74 5.09 22.22
C ARG A 178 10.33 5.62 21.96
N PRO A 179 9.85 6.53 22.83
CA PRO A 179 8.62 7.28 22.57
C PRO A 179 8.71 8.13 21.30
N CYS A 180 7.61 8.17 20.54
CA CYS A 180 7.48 8.95 19.31
C CYS A 180 6.44 10.06 19.52
N PRO A 181 6.83 11.25 20.02
CA PRO A 181 5.89 12.29 20.43
C PRO A 181 5.08 12.88 19.28
N GLY A 182 5.60 12.80 18.05
CA GLY A 182 4.86 13.16 16.84
C GLY A 182 3.99 12.01 16.30
N GLY A 183 3.96 10.85 16.95
CA GLY A 183 3.36 9.60 16.51
C GLY A 183 4.36 8.65 15.83
N LEU A 184 4.03 7.38 15.74
CA LEU A 184 4.74 6.43 14.88
C LEU A 184 4.21 6.56 13.44
N GLN A 185 5.01 6.27 12.43
CA GLN A 185 4.55 6.05 11.06
C GLN A 185 5.07 4.70 10.59
N ILE A 186 4.19 3.78 10.19
CA ILE A 186 4.60 2.48 9.64
C ILE A 186 4.48 2.52 8.13
N ARG A 187 5.54 2.14 7.44
CA ARG A 187 5.69 2.05 5.99
C ARG A 187 5.86 0.59 5.60
N ILE A 188 5.06 0.12 4.66
CA ILE A 188 5.29 -1.17 4.01
C ILE A 188 5.12 -1.03 2.51
N ARG A 189 6.16 -1.45 1.78
CA ARG A 189 6.18 -1.46 0.32
C ARG A 189 5.80 -2.84 -0.18
N PHE A 190 4.88 -2.91 -1.13
CA PHE A 190 4.56 -4.15 -1.81
C PHE A 190 5.55 -4.44 -2.94
N PRO A 191 5.79 -5.73 -3.26
CA PRO A 191 6.45 -6.13 -4.50
C PRO A 191 5.84 -5.45 -5.74
N SER A 192 6.69 -4.98 -6.66
CA SER A 192 6.25 -4.27 -7.88
C SER A 192 6.64 -4.96 -9.20
N CYS A 193 7.19 -6.18 -9.11
CA CYS A 193 7.50 -7.04 -10.25
C CYS A 193 6.59 -8.26 -10.24
N TRP A 194 5.83 -8.47 -11.30
CA TRP A 194 4.86 -9.55 -11.46
C TRP A 194 5.31 -10.57 -12.51
N ASP A 195 4.97 -11.84 -12.32
CA ASP A 195 5.26 -12.93 -13.27
C ASP A 195 4.54 -12.78 -14.64
N GLY A 196 3.53 -11.89 -14.71
CA GLY A 196 2.74 -11.61 -15.91
C GLY A 196 1.68 -12.67 -16.21
N LYS A 197 1.43 -13.60 -15.29
CA LYS A 197 0.59 -14.78 -15.51
C LYS A 197 -0.40 -15.01 -14.37
N SER A 198 0.09 -15.05 -13.14
CA SER A 198 -0.67 -15.53 -11.99
C SER A 198 -1.24 -14.35 -11.21
N VAL A 199 -2.55 -14.30 -11.07
CA VAL A 199 -3.24 -13.26 -10.27
C VAL A 199 -3.09 -13.51 -8.76
N ASP A 200 -2.67 -14.71 -8.38
CA ASP A 200 -2.34 -15.12 -7.03
C ASP A 200 -1.41 -16.35 -7.09
N SER A 201 -0.75 -16.68 -5.99
CA SER A 201 0.00 -17.92 -5.81
C SER A 201 -0.42 -18.62 -4.52
N PRO A 202 -0.17 -19.93 -4.32
CA PRO A 202 -0.59 -20.64 -3.10
C PRO A 202 -0.07 -20.05 -1.78
N ASP A 203 1.02 -19.29 -1.82
CA ASP A 203 1.61 -18.58 -0.69
C ASP A 203 1.33 -17.06 -0.69
N HIS A 204 0.53 -16.60 -1.66
CA HIS A 204 0.13 -15.22 -1.94
C HIS A 204 1.29 -14.23 -2.15
N ARG A 205 2.48 -14.76 -2.45
CA ARG A 205 3.75 -14.01 -2.52
C ARG A 205 4.64 -14.42 -3.68
N SER A 206 4.64 -15.69 -4.09
CA SER A 206 5.55 -16.22 -5.10
C SER A 206 5.32 -15.71 -6.52
N HIS A 207 4.13 -15.19 -6.84
CA HIS A 207 3.82 -14.60 -8.14
C HIS A 207 4.30 -13.14 -8.30
N VAL A 208 4.83 -12.53 -7.23
CA VAL A 208 5.41 -11.17 -7.23
C VAL A 208 6.80 -11.13 -6.59
N ARG A 209 7.62 -10.16 -6.98
CA ARG A 209 8.97 -9.94 -6.43
C ARG A 209 9.25 -8.46 -6.25
N TYR A 210 10.11 -8.16 -5.28
CA TYR A 210 10.71 -6.84 -5.18
C TYR A 210 11.69 -6.63 -6.35
N PRO A 211 11.74 -5.43 -6.93
CA PRO A 211 12.85 -5.04 -7.79
C PRO A 211 14.16 -4.95 -6.97
N SER A 212 15.30 -4.85 -7.66
CA SER A 212 16.62 -4.92 -7.01
C SER A 212 16.87 -3.84 -5.94
N GLY A 213 16.15 -2.73 -5.98
CA GLY A 213 16.21 -1.63 -5.02
C GLY A 213 14.99 -1.52 -4.10
N ILE A 214 14.17 -2.59 -3.98
CA ILE A 214 12.92 -2.64 -3.18
C ILE A 214 11.81 -1.78 -3.77
N ASP A 215 12.00 -0.47 -3.87
CA ASP A 215 11.05 0.45 -4.48
C ASP A 215 11.39 0.68 -5.96
N ASN A 216 12.66 0.68 -6.34
CA ASN A 216 13.15 0.91 -7.69
C ASN A 216 14.12 -0.20 -8.15
N GLY A 217 14.77 0.00 -9.30
CA GLY A 217 15.75 -0.95 -9.84
C GLY A 217 15.12 -2.07 -10.66
N LEU A 218 15.91 -3.01 -11.16
CA LEU A 218 15.48 -3.97 -12.17
C LEU A 218 14.53 -5.04 -11.62
N CYS A 219 13.52 -5.40 -12.41
CA CYS A 219 12.74 -6.59 -12.14
C CYS A 219 13.51 -7.87 -12.49
N PRO A 220 13.41 -8.93 -11.68
CA PRO A 220 13.97 -10.23 -12.04
C PRO A 220 13.37 -10.75 -13.36
N LYS A 221 14.14 -11.52 -14.14
CA LYS A 221 13.67 -12.11 -15.39
C LYS A 221 12.44 -13.02 -15.22
N THR A 222 12.27 -13.60 -14.02
CA THR A 222 11.11 -14.42 -13.68
C THR A 222 9.84 -13.60 -13.43
N HIS A 223 9.97 -12.30 -13.17
CA HIS A 223 8.88 -11.38 -12.85
C HIS A 223 8.99 -10.10 -13.69
N PRO A 224 8.89 -10.20 -15.03
CA PRO A 224 9.31 -9.12 -15.91
C PRO A 224 8.32 -7.95 -16.00
N VAL A 225 7.08 -8.14 -15.52
CA VAL A 225 5.98 -7.18 -15.67
C VAL A 225 5.96 -6.21 -14.49
N ARG A 226 5.91 -4.91 -14.79
CA ARG A 226 5.81 -3.86 -13.77
C ARG A 226 4.36 -3.64 -13.37
N ILE A 227 4.10 -3.59 -12.08
CA ILE A 227 2.80 -3.22 -11.48
C ILE A 227 3.01 -2.05 -10.51
N PRO A 228 1.99 -1.23 -10.21
CA PRO A 228 2.14 -0.11 -9.29
C PRO A 228 2.73 -0.56 -7.96
N ALA A 229 3.79 0.09 -7.49
CA ALA A 229 4.27 -0.14 -6.13
C ALA A 229 3.25 0.45 -5.16
N LEU A 230 2.75 -0.38 -4.23
CA LEU A 230 1.87 0.07 -3.15
C LEU A 230 2.70 0.39 -1.91
N LEU A 231 2.50 1.57 -1.32
CA LEU A 231 3.01 1.91 0.00
C LEU A 231 1.83 2.18 0.92
N HIS A 232 1.79 1.53 2.09
CA HIS A 232 0.82 1.82 3.15
C HIS A 232 1.46 2.69 4.24
N LEU A 233 0.76 3.74 4.68
CA LEU A 233 1.13 4.59 5.82
C LEU A 233 0.05 4.60 6.91
N ARG A 234 0.44 4.35 8.16
CA ARG A 234 -0.41 4.49 9.37
C ARG A 234 0.28 5.37 10.40
N LYS A 235 -0.47 6.12 11.23
CA LYS A 235 0.06 6.93 12.34
C LYS A 235 -0.38 6.47 13.76
N PRO A 236 0.36 5.59 14.47
CA PRO A 236 0.05 5.17 15.84
C PRO A 236 0.43 6.20 16.94
N GLY A 237 -0.22 6.09 18.12
CA GLY A 237 -0.07 6.92 19.34
C GLY A 237 1.00 6.46 20.34
N ASP A 238 0.68 6.29 21.63
CA ASP A 238 1.68 6.04 22.70
C ASP A 238 2.30 4.63 22.71
N GLN A 239 3.52 4.51 23.24
CA GLN A 239 4.41 3.32 23.29
C GLN A 239 4.49 2.71 24.70
N PRO A 240 4.65 1.38 24.89
CA PRO A 240 5.11 0.41 23.88
C PRO A 240 4.00 -0.16 22.99
N PHE A 241 4.33 -0.38 21.71
CA PHE A 241 3.41 -1.02 20.77
C PHE A 241 3.51 -2.54 20.76
N VAL A 242 2.40 -3.19 20.43
CA VAL A 242 2.34 -4.59 20.04
C VAL A 242 1.42 -4.74 18.84
N LEU A 243 1.75 -5.65 17.92
CA LEU A 243 0.83 -6.03 16.85
C LEU A 243 -0.21 -7.03 17.36
N SER A 244 -1.38 -7.07 16.72
CA SER A 244 -2.51 -7.92 17.11
C SER A 244 -2.20 -9.43 17.18
N GLN A 245 -1.17 -9.89 16.47
CA GLN A 245 -0.65 -11.26 16.56
C GLN A 245 0.33 -11.49 17.73
N GLY A 246 0.50 -10.51 18.62
CA GLY A 246 1.38 -10.59 19.78
C GLY A 246 2.85 -10.36 19.50
N ASP A 247 3.18 -9.63 18.45
CA ASP A 247 4.56 -9.23 18.18
C ASP A 247 4.90 -7.86 18.80
N PRO A 248 5.73 -7.80 19.87
CA PRO A 248 6.17 -6.55 20.47
C PRO A 248 7.37 -5.93 19.74
N THR A 249 7.93 -6.60 18.72
CA THR A 249 9.11 -6.14 17.99
C THR A 249 8.76 -5.39 16.71
N GLY A 250 7.56 -5.60 16.17
CA GLY A 250 7.11 -5.04 14.90
C GLY A 250 7.63 -5.78 13.65
N PHE A 251 8.57 -6.72 13.79
CA PHE A 251 9.11 -7.46 12.64
C PHE A 251 8.07 -8.31 11.91
N GLY A 252 7.01 -8.69 12.62
CA GLY A 252 5.86 -9.42 12.11
C GLY A 252 4.86 -8.55 11.36
N TYR A 253 5.13 -7.26 11.13
CA TYR A 253 4.21 -6.40 10.39
C TYR A 253 4.07 -6.86 8.94
N HIS A 254 2.84 -6.87 8.45
CA HIS A 254 2.50 -7.23 7.09
C HIS A 254 1.33 -6.39 6.60
N ALA A 255 1.08 -6.45 5.31
CA ALA A 255 -0.06 -5.82 4.67
C ALA A 255 -0.55 -6.69 3.54
N ASP A 256 -1.85 -6.64 3.34
CA ASP A 256 -2.56 -7.46 2.40
C ASP A 256 -3.35 -6.56 1.45
N PHE A 257 -3.43 -6.99 0.19
CA PHE A 257 -4.11 -6.27 -0.86
C PHE A 257 -4.95 -7.24 -1.69
N LEU A 258 -6.22 -6.89 -1.89
CA LEU A 258 -7.10 -7.52 -2.87
C LEU A 258 -7.60 -6.44 -3.82
N ASN A 259 -7.28 -6.61 -5.11
CA ASN A 259 -7.65 -5.67 -6.14
C ASN A 259 -9.17 -5.61 -6.31
N GLY A 260 -9.71 -4.39 -6.32
CA GLY A 260 -11.10 -4.08 -6.62
C GLY A 260 -11.24 -2.84 -7.50
N TRP A 261 -10.15 -2.37 -8.10
CA TRP A 261 -10.18 -1.26 -9.05
C TRP A 261 -11.08 -1.56 -10.25
N ASP A 262 -11.75 -0.51 -10.74
CA ASP A 262 -12.12 -0.42 -12.15
C ASP A 262 -10.83 -0.45 -13.00
N ILE A 263 -10.64 -1.54 -13.73
CA ILE A 263 -9.37 -1.83 -14.43
C ILE A 263 -9.14 -0.86 -15.58
N GLU A 264 -10.19 -0.48 -16.30
CA GLU A 264 -10.08 0.45 -17.42
C GLU A 264 -9.69 1.84 -16.91
N LEU A 265 -10.29 2.27 -15.79
CA LEU A 265 -9.93 3.52 -15.14
C LEU A 265 -8.48 3.49 -14.63
N LEU A 266 -8.07 2.40 -13.97
CA LEU A 266 -6.69 2.27 -13.46
C LEU A 266 -5.69 2.27 -14.62
N GLU A 267 -5.98 1.55 -15.70
CA GLU A 267 -5.14 1.54 -16.92
C GLU A 267 -5.04 2.93 -17.54
N LYS A 268 -6.16 3.65 -17.61
CA LYS A 268 -6.15 5.03 -18.10
C LYS A 268 -5.30 5.93 -17.20
N ALA A 269 -5.43 5.81 -15.88
CA ALA A 269 -4.71 6.63 -14.92
C ALA A 269 -3.19 6.39 -14.95
N ILE A 270 -2.73 5.14 -15.08
CA ILE A 270 -1.28 4.85 -15.19
C ILE A 270 -0.66 5.33 -16.51
N ARG A 271 -1.48 5.69 -17.51
CA ARG A 271 -1.04 6.24 -18.80
C ARG A 271 -1.22 7.77 -18.89
N ASP A 272 -1.88 8.36 -17.90
CA ASP A 272 -2.23 9.78 -17.90
C ASP A 272 -1.09 10.60 -17.27
N PRO A 273 -0.45 11.52 -18.02
CA PRO A 273 0.66 12.33 -17.52
C PRO A 273 0.25 13.26 -16.37
N THR A 274 -1.04 13.61 -16.27
CA THR A 274 -1.57 14.44 -15.17
C THR A 274 -1.65 13.66 -13.86
N CYS A 275 -1.70 12.33 -13.93
CA CYS A 275 -1.67 11.40 -12.81
C CYS A 275 -0.25 10.98 -12.43
N GLY A 276 0.76 11.66 -12.99
CA GLY A 276 2.17 11.31 -12.83
C GLY A 276 2.97 12.25 -11.93
N ASN A 277 4.30 12.12 -11.97
CA ASN A 277 5.23 12.87 -11.12
C ASN A 277 5.09 14.41 -11.17
N ALA A 278 4.58 14.97 -12.26
CA ALA A 278 4.28 16.39 -12.38
C ALA A 278 3.26 16.89 -11.34
N SER A 279 2.40 16.00 -10.84
CA SER A 279 1.43 16.29 -9.77
C SER A 279 2.03 16.23 -8.36
N GLY A 280 3.26 15.74 -8.19
CA GLY A 280 3.84 15.49 -6.86
C GLY A 280 3.05 14.48 -6.02
N GLY A 281 2.29 13.58 -6.66
CA GLY A 281 1.42 12.62 -5.98
C GLY A 281 0.03 13.15 -5.63
N ARG A 282 -0.29 14.38 -6.04
CA ARG A 282 -1.58 15.02 -5.77
C ARG A 282 -2.65 14.45 -6.69
N ILE A 283 -3.49 13.59 -6.12
CA ILE A 283 -4.56 12.88 -6.84
C ILE A 283 -5.59 13.82 -7.46
N ASP A 284 -5.73 15.04 -6.93
CA ASP A 284 -6.61 16.10 -7.43
C ASP A 284 -6.08 16.85 -8.65
N PHE A 285 -4.89 16.51 -9.15
CA PHE A 285 -4.40 16.98 -10.46
C PHE A 285 -4.57 15.93 -11.57
N CYS A 286 -4.86 14.69 -11.20
CA CYS A 286 -5.09 13.60 -12.15
C CYS A 286 -6.45 13.80 -12.84
N GLU A 287 -6.45 14.18 -14.12
CA GLU A 287 -7.64 14.41 -14.93
C GLU A 287 -8.51 13.15 -15.02
N THR A 288 -7.88 11.98 -15.15
CA THR A 288 -8.58 10.70 -15.18
C THR A 288 -9.41 10.44 -13.93
N PHE A 289 -8.97 10.88 -12.74
CA PHE A 289 -9.70 10.65 -11.49
C PHE A 289 -10.73 11.72 -11.16
N GLN A 290 -10.64 12.94 -11.71
CA GLN A 290 -11.53 14.06 -11.37
C GLN A 290 -13.02 13.69 -11.23
N PRO A 291 -13.64 12.92 -12.15
CA PRO A 291 -15.06 12.60 -12.05
C PRO A 291 -15.43 11.66 -10.89
N PHE A 292 -14.42 11.02 -10.29
CA PHE A 292 -14.56 9.95 -9.31
C PHE A 292 -13.95 10.31 -7.95
N LEU A 293 -13.41 11.52 -7.79
CA LEU A 293 -12.81 11.94 -6.53
C LEU A 293 -13.86 12.20 -5.45
N GLN A 294 -13.54 11.77 -4.23
CA GLN A 294 -14.32 12.08 -3.04
C GLN A 294 -13.41 12.60 -1.91
N ASN A 295 -13.86 13.66 -1.24
CA ASN A 295 -13.12 14.22 -0.11
C ASN A 295 -13.32 13.39 1.18
N ASN A 296 -12.51 13.65 2.21
CA ASN A 296 -12.56 12.91 3.47
C ASN A 296 -13.92 12.96 4.16
N ARG A 297 -14.73 14.01 3.96
CA ARG A 297 -16.09 14.08 4.53
C ARG A 297 -16.97 13.01 3.91
N VAL A 298 -16.94 12.86 2.59
CA VAL A 298 -17.73 11.85 1.87
C VAL A 298 -17.21 10.44 2.19
N GLN A 299 -15.89 10.23 2.21
CA GLN A 299 -15.29 8.93 2.60
C GLN A 299 -15.74 8.49 4.01
N ASN A 300 -15.86 9.43 4.95
CA ASN A 300 -16.34 9.14 6.31
C ASN A 300 -17.83 8.79 6.39
N LEU A 301 -18.63 9.14 5.38
CA LEU A 301 -20.04 8.75 5.27
C LEU A 301 -20.23 7.30 4.79
N CYS A 302 -19.21 6.69 4.18
CA CYS A 302 -19.25 5.25 3.85
C CYS A 302 -19.43 4.46 5.16
N PRO A 303 -20.53 3.71 5.34
CA PRO A 303 -20.82 3.04 6.60
C PRO A 303 -19.70 2.07 6.99
N SER A 304 -19.42 2.01 8.29
CA SER A 304 -18.64 0.88 8.81
C SER A 304 -19.52 -0.35 8.78
N ILE A 305 -18.98 -1.47 8.28
CA ILE A 305 -19.75 -2.70 8.19
C ILE A 305 -19.78 -3.42 9.54
N PRO A 306 -20.88 -4.13 9.87
CA PRO A 306 -20.94 -4.93 11.08
C PRO A 306 -19.88 -6.03 11.08
N SER A 307 -19.23 -6.23 12.22
CA SER A 307 -18.33 -7.39 12.43
C SER A 307 -19.10 -8.70 12.19
N LYS A 308 -18.50 -9.60 11.42
CA LYS A 308 -19.06 -10.93 11.13
C LYS A 308 -18.52 -11.98 12.09
N VAL A 309 -17.42 -11.66 12.75
CA VAL A 309 -16.90 -12.44 13.86
C VAL A 309 -17.66 -12.04 15.13
N ASN A 310 -18.39 -12.99 15.71
CA ASN A 310 -19.18 -12.79 16.92
C ASN A 310 -18.28 -12.84 18.17
N GLU A 311 -17.44 -11.82 18.32
CA GLU A 311 -16.51 -11.64 19.44
C GLU A 311 -16.50 -10.16 19.83
N THR A 312 -16.47 -9.86 21.12
CA THR A 312 -16.26 -8.48 21.59
C THR A 312 -14.85 -8.03 21.23
N ALA A 313 -14.72 -7.12 20.24
CA ALA A 313 -13.45 -6.60 19.72
C ALA A 313 -12.47 -6.05 20.80
N TRP A 314 -12.97 -5.77 22.00
CA TRP A 314 -12.21 -5.25 23.16
C TRP A 314 -11.48 -6.32 23.99
N VAL A 315 -11.72 -7.62 23.75
CA VAL A 315 -11.16 -8.70 24.59
C VAL A 315 -9.77 -9.16 24.14
N TRP A 316 -9.32 -8.70 22.98
CA TRP A 316 -8.05 -9.13 22.41
C TRP A 316 -6.91 -8.18 22.76
N GLY A 317 -6.29 -8.44 23.90
CA GLY A 317 -4.83 -8.36 23.98
C GLY A 317 -4.20 -9.54 23.24
N PRO A 318 -2.93 -9.45 22.81
CA PRO A 318 -2.22 -10.60 22.27
C PRO A 318 -2.36 -11.77 23.24
N ALA A 319 -2.75 -12.92 22.70
CA ALA A 319 -2.85 -14.15 23.45
C ALA A 319 -1.55 -14.33 24.25
N SER A 320 -1.71 -14.61 25.54
CA SER A 320 -0.60 -14.97 26.42
C SER A 320 0.13 -16.14 25.77
N VAL A 321 1.36 -15.87 25.30
CA VAL A 321 2.34 -16.90 24.93
C VAL A 321 2.98 -17.42 26.20
#